data_AF-A0A8H7KM10-F1
#
_entry.id   AF-A0A8H7KM10-F1
#
_cell.length_a   1.000
_cell.length_b   1.000
_cell.length_c   1.000
_cell.angle_alpha   90.00
_cell.angle_beta   90.00
_cell.angle_gamma   90.00
#
_symmetry.space_group_name_H-M   'P 1'
#
loop_
_entity.id
_entity.type
_entity.pdbx_description
1 polymer ?
#
loop_
_entity_poly.entity_id
_entity_poly.type
_entity_poly.pdbx_seq_one_letter_code
_entity_poly.pdbx_strand_id
1 'polypeptide(L)'
;MALAFSICPTSTPGFIVSSGGSTSWSGIPEDLKAKITEAHGRGERLRAVSVAPDGDWFLNTDERVYCKSGPTSRVQGFIQHFAKNVNVTIGLGDIETFTFGPKPDACVLTVSRQGGGATVCLYRSGAIPHSLDAHLLATLETTEAQSVAMGREDSWVFVGVDGSVKWSGIPASMVTTIKSRASIPIKRIATTGSSSTLTIPSVIRSPKNGAL
;
A
#
# COMPACT_ATOMS: atom_id res chain seq x y z
N MET A 1 -4.57 -14.49 -6.60
CA MET A 1 -4.86 -13.14 -7.11
C MET A 1 -4.64 -12.13 -6.00
N ALA A 2 -3.56 -11.35 -6.11
CA ALA A 2 -3.28 -10.18 -5.29
C ALA A 2 -3.19 -9.01 -6.27
N LEU A 3 -3.93 -7.95 -6.00
CA LEU A 3 -3.88 -6.71 -6.77
C LEU A 3 -3.13 -5.70 -5.90
N ALA A 4 -1.85 -5.50 -6.16
CA ALA A 4 -1.08 -4.45 -5.50
C ALA A 4 -1.14 -3.22 -6.39
N PHE A 5 -1.57 -2.09 -5.82
CA PHE A 5 -1.51 -0.81 -6.51
C PHE A 5 -0.96 0.26 -5.60
N SER A 6 -0.13 1.14 -6.18
CA SER A 6 0.40 2.33 -5.54
C SER A 6 0.51 3.41 -6.59
N ILE A 7 0.21 4.65 -6.19
CA ILE A 7 0.26 5.79 -7.09
C ILE A 7 1.22 6.82 -6.50
N CYS A 8 2.23 7.17 -7.30
CA CYS A 8 3.30 8.06 -6.91
C CYS A 8 2.83 9.53 -7.06
N PRO A 9 2.84 10.34 -5.99
CA PRO A 9 2.52 11.76 -6.09
C PRO A 9 3.80 12.57 -6.39
N THR A 10 4.46 12.26 -7.51
CA THR A 10 5.49 13.14 -8.10
C THR A 10 4.84 14.07 -9.13
N SER A 11 5.62 14.98 -9.72
CA SER A 11 5.19 15.86 -10.83
C SER A 11 4.66 15.09 -12.04
N THR A 12 4.87 13.77 -12.11
CA THR A 12 4.28 12.87 -13.10
C THR A 12 3.55 11.75 -12.38
N PRO A 13 2.21 11.63 -12.49
CA PRO A 13 1.48 10.57 -11.81
C PRO A 13 1.98 9.19 -12.27
N GLY A 14 2.44 8.38 -11.32
CA GLY A 14 2.91 7.02 -11.57
C GLY A 14 1.93 5.96 -11.07
N PHE A 15 2.00 4.74 -11.60
CA PHE A 15 1.23 3.60 -11.12
C PHE A 15 2.06 2.33 -11.12
N ILE A 16 1.64 1.38 -10.29
CA ILE A 16 2.03 -0.04 -10.38
C ILE A 16 0.75 -0.84 -10.27
N VAL A 17 0.60 -1.84 -11.14
CA VAL A 17 -0.50 -2.80 -11.07
C VAL A 17 0.09 -4.18 -11.28
N SER A 18 -0.09 -5.06 -10.30
CA SER A 18 0.26 -6.48 -10.42
C SER A 18 -0.99 -7.34 -10.34
N SER A 19 -1.08 -8.36 -11.18
CA SER A 19 -2.13 -9.38 -11.15
C SER A 19 -1.57 -10.72 -11.61
N GLY A 20 -1.41 -11.64 -10.66
CA GLY A 20 -0.85 -12.97 -10.96
C GLY A 20 0.62 -12.86 -11.38
N GLY A 21 0.93 -13.29 -12.61
CA GLY A 21 2.30 -13.23 -13.17
C GLY A 21 2.59 -11.99 -14.03
N SER A 22 1.65 -11.04 -14.15
CA SER A 22 1.83 -9.82 -14.94
C SER A 22 1.87 -8.60 -14.03
N THR A 23 2.86 -7.73 -14.25
CA THR A 23 2.94 -6.42 -13.60
C THR A 23 3.21 -5.35 -14.66
N SER A 24 2.46 -4.25 -14.58
CA SER A 24 2.66 -3.05 -15.39
C SER A 24 2.89 -1.85 -14.49
N TRP A 25 3.73 -0.92 -14.92
CA TRP A 25 4.04 0.28 -14.17
C TRP A 25 4.37 1.46 -15.08
N SER A 26 4.24 2.67 -14.54
CA SER A 26 4.64 3.93 -15.18
C SER A 26 4.99 4.95 -14.11
N GLY A 27 5.94 5.86 -14.37
CA GLY A 27 6.25 6.98 -13.46
C GLY A 27 6.70 6.57 -12.05
N ILE A 28 7.41 5.45 -11.92
CA ILE A 28 7.94 4.96 -10.63
C ILE A 28 9.46 5.18 -10.52
N PRO A 29 10.03 5.21 -9.30
CA PRO A 29 11.47 5.30 -9.11
C PRO A 29 12.24 4.19 -9.87
N GLU A 30 13.38 4.53 -10.50
CA GLU A 30 14.16 3.57 -11.30
C GLU A 30 14.75 2.44 -10.45
N ASP A 31 15.10 2.71 -9.19
CA ASP A 31 15.57 1.71 -8.23
C ASP A 31 14.45 0.72 -7.84
N LEU A 32 13.21 1.19 -7.66
CA LEU A 32 12.04 0.32 -7.49
C LEU A 32 11.79 -0.53 -8.73
N LYS A 33 11.86 0.06 -9.93
CA LYS A 33 11.71 -0.68 -11.20
C LYS A 33 12.76 -1.78 -11.35
N ALA A 34 14.02 -1.48 -11.01
CA ALA A 34 15.09 -2.48 -11.01
C ALA A 34 14.77 -3.63 -10.04
N LYS A 35 14.25 -3.32 -8.84
CA LYS A 35 13.89 -4.34 -7.85
C LYS A 35 12.68 -5.18 -8.23
N ILE A 36 11.65 -4.59 -8.85
CA ILE A 36 10.52 -5.34 -9.40
C ILE A 36 11.00 -6.30 -10.50
N THR A 37 11.86 -5.82 -11.41
CA THR A 37 12.44 -6.64 -12.49
C THR A 37 13.26 -7.80 -11.92
N GLU A 38 14.05 -7.54 -10.89
CA GLU A 38 14.85 -8.56 -10.21
C GLU A 38 13.98 -9.60 -9.51
N ALA A 39 12.94 -9.18 -8.79
CA ALA A 39 11.99 -10.08 -8.12
C ALA A 39 11.28 -11.00 -9.12
N HIS A 40 10.81 -10.44 -10.25
CA HIS A 40 10.26 -11.25 -11.34
C HIS A 40 11.28 -12.22 -11.93
N GLY A 41 12.54 -11.81 -12.09
CA GLY A 41 13.61 -12.68 -12.57
C GLY A 41 13.85 -13.90 -11.67
N ARG A 42 13.43 -13.82 -10.39
CA ARG A 42 13.42 -14.93 -9.43
C ARG A 42 12.10 -15.70 -9.35
N GLY A 43 11.08 -15.29 -10.11
CA GLY A 43 9.75 -15.89 -10.06
C GLY A 43 8.90 -15.45 -8.85
N GLU A 44 9.31 -14.42 -8.11
CA GLU A 44 8.56 -13.89 -6.98
C GLU A 44 7.30 -13.15 -7.43
N ARG A 45 6.24 -13.24 -6.63
CA ARG A 45 4.95 -12.58 -6.89
C ARG A 45 4.76 -11.40 -5.96
N LEU A 46 4.40 -10.25 -6.52
CA LEU A 46 4.16 -9.03 -5.76
C LEU A 46 2.90 -9.19 -4.89
N ARG A 47 3.04 -8.94 -3.59
CA ARG A 47 1.95 -8.93 -2.60
C ARG A 47 1.50 -7.52 -2.24
N ALA A 48 2.46 -6.62 -2.04
CA ALA A 48 2.19 -5.21 -1.77
C ALA A 48 3.32 -4.35 -2.35
N VAL A 49 2.97 -3.14 -2.74
CA VAL A 49 3.93 -2.13 -3.19
C VAL A 49 3.40 -0.77 -2.79
N SER A 50 4.29 0.11 -2.35
CA SER A 50 3.95 1.48 -1.97
C SER A 50 5.09 2.41 -2.35
N VAL A 51 4.73 3.62 -2.78
CA VAL A 51 5.69 4.65 -3.21
C VAL A 51 5.32 5.97 -2.53
N ALA A 52 6.29 6.56 -1.85
CA ALA A 52 6.17 7.84 -1.18
C ALA A 52 6.33 9.03 -2.17
N PRO A 53 5.84 10.23 -1.81
CA PRO A 53 6.04 11.44 -2.61
C PRO A 53 7.51 11.79 -2.91
N ASP A 54 8.42 11.46 -1.99
CA ASP A 54 9.86 11.71 -2.10
C ASP A 54 10.60 10.58 -2.85
N GLY A 55 9.87 9.66 -3.46
CA GLY A 55 10.43 8.52 -4.19
C GLY A 55 11.02 7.46 -3.26
N ASP A 56 10.71 7.47 -1.97
CA ASP A 56 10.87 6.29 -1.12
C ASP A 56 9.87 5.19 -1.53
N TRP A 57 10.18 3.94 -1.24
CA TRP A 57 9.33 2.82 -1.66
C TRP A 57 9.47 1.60 -0.75
N PHE A 58 8.41 0.81 -0.78
CA PHE A 58 8.26 -0.48 -0.13
C PHE A 58 7.73 -1.49 -1.14
N LEU A 59 8.25 -2.71 -1.11
CA LEU A 59 7.85 -3.81 -1.98
C LEU A 59 7.84 -5.10 -1.15
N ASN A 60 6.68 -5.73 -1.03
CA ASN A 60 6.51 -7.03 -0.42
C ASN A 60 6.16 -8.05 -1.51
N THR A 61 6.91 -9.15 -1.56
CA THR A 61 6.65 -10.29 -2.44
C THR A 61 6.19 -11.50 -1.63
N ASP A 62 5.98 -12.64 -2.26
CA ASP A 62 5.68 -13.88 -1.55
C ASP A 62 6.88 -14.52 -0.85
N GLU A 63 8.09 -14.09 -1.19
CA GLU A 63 9.32 -14.62 -0.63
C GLU A 63 10.03 -13.59 0.28
N ARG A 64 9.98 -12.30 -0.08
CA ARG A 64 10.84 -11.27 0.52
C ARG A 64 10.19 -9.91 0.58
N VAL A 65 10.68 -9.10 1.53
CA VAL A 65 10.35 -7.69 1.64
C VAL A 65 11.57 -6.85 1.30
N TYR A 66 11.35 -5.84 0.46
CA TYR A 66 12.32 -4.87 0.00
C TYR A 66 11.85 -3.47 0.35
N CYS A 67 12.80 -2.58 0.61
CA CYS A 67 12.56 -1.15 0.70
C CYS A 67 13.77 -0.41 0.12
N LYS A 68 13.61 0.89 -0.11
CA LYS A 68 14.73 1.74 -0.49
C LYS A 68 15.84 1.63 0.55
N SER A 69 17.06 1.45 0.08
CA SER A 69 18.24 1.39 0.94
C SER A 69 18.77 2.78 1.25
N GLY A 70 19.30 2.96 2.47
CA GLY A 70 20.09 4.14 2.83
C GLY A 70 19.46 4.96 3.95
N PRO A 71 20.18 5.99 4.43
CA PRO A 71 19.79 6.76 5.62
C PRO A 71 18.49 7.57 5.44
N THR A 72 18.05 7.76 4.20
CA THR A 72 16.81 8.48 3.86
C THR A 72 15.59 7.57 3.70
N SER A 73 15.75 6.27 3.90
CA SER A 73 14.64 5.31 3.88
C SER A 73 13.70 5.57 5.05
N ARG A 74 12.49 6.04 4.78
CA ARG A 74 11.43 6.19 5.77
C ARG A 74 11.02 4.85 6.33
N VAL A 75 11.00 3.78 5.52
CA VAL A 75 10.69 2.43 5.99
C VAL A 75 11.68 2.01 7.07
N GLN A 76 12.97 2.12 6.80
CA GLN A 76 14.01 1.76 7.78
C GLN A 76 14.00 2.69 8.99
N GLY A 77 13.86 4.00 8.78
CA GLY A 77 13.77 4.98 9.86
C GLY A 77 12.57 4.74 10.78
N PHE A 78 11.43 4.32 10.20
CA PHE A 78 10.23 3.98 10.95
C PHE A 78 10.42 2.71 11.78
N ILE A 79 10.96 1.64 11.19
CA ILE A 79 11.27 0.40 11.93
C ILE A 79 12.24 0.69 13.09
N GLN A 80 13.31 1.44 12.84
CA GLN A 80 14.27 1.83 13.87
C GLN A 80 13.63 2.66 14.99
N HIS A 81 12.69 3.53 14.65
CA HIS A 81 11.96 4.31 15.65
C HIS A 81 11.14 3.41 16.58
N PHE A 82 10.42 2.43 16.05
CA PHE A 82 9.64 1.49 16.87
C PHE A 82 10.52 0.59 17.74
N ALA A 83 11.62 0.10 17.18
CA ALA A 83 12.60 -0.68 17.94
C ALA A 83 13.16 0.11 19.13
N LYS A 84 13.46 1.40 18.95
CA LYS A 84 14.03 2.26 20.00
C LYS A 84 13.01 2.72 21.04
N ASN A 85 11.80 3.09 20.63
CA ASN A 85 10.86 3.79 21.52
C ASN A 85 9.76 2.90 22.11
N VAL A 86 9.45 1.79 21.44
CA VAL A 86 8.34 0.90 21.84
C VAL A 86 8.85 -0.47 22.30
N ASN A 87 10.16 -0.70 22.24
CA ASN A 87 10.80 -1.99 22.55
C ASN A 87 10.18 -3.17 21.75
N VAL A 88 9.75 -2.90 20.52
CA VAL A 88 9.23 -3.91 19.59
C VAL A 88 10.24 -4.11 18.47
N THR A 89 10.80 -5.30 18.37
CA THR A 89 11.64 -5.69 17.23
C THR A 89 10.74 -6.14 16.08
N ILE A 90 10.80 -5.41 14.97
CA ILE A 90 10.07 -5.72 13.74
C ILE A 90 11.12 -6.00 12.67
N GLY A 91 11.17 -7.24 12.19
CA GLY A 91 11.95 -7.58 11.02
C GLY A 91 11.26 -7.02 9.76
N LEU A 92 12.06 -6.67 8.75
CA LEU A 92 11.51 -6.23 7.47
C LEU A 92 10.58 -7.30 6.86
N GLY A 93 10.92 -8.59 7.04
CA GLY A 93 10.12 -9.72 6.57
C GLY A 93 8.80 -9.92 7.32
N ASP A 94 8.58 -9.26 8.46
CA ASP A 94 7.31 -9.36 9.19
C ASP A 94 6.25 -8.39 8.62
N ILE A 95 6.65 -7.44 7.77
CA ILE A 95 5.79 -6.37 7.25
C ILE A 95 4.96 -6.86 6.06
N GLU A 96 3.64 -6.86 6.22
CA GLU A 96 2.68 -7.24 5.18
C GLU A 96 2.34 -6.07 4.25
N THR A 97 2.09 -4.89 4.83
CA THR A 97 1.90 -3.65 4.08
C THR A 97 2.63 -2.49 4.75
N PHE A 98 3.01 -1.52 3.94
CA PHE A 98 3.54 -0.25 4.40
C PHE A 98 2.87 0.85 3.60
N THR A 99 2.31 1.85 4.26
CA THR A 99 1.57 2.94 3.65
C THR A 99 2.24 4.24 4.02
N PHE A 100 2.75 4.93 3.01
CA PHE A 100 3.25 6.28 3.15
C PHE A 100 2.08 7.26 3.20
N GLY A 101 2.13 8.16 4.15
CA GLY A 101 1.24 9.31 4.24
C GLY A 101 1.87 10.54 3.56
N PRO A 102 1.10 11.63 3.47
CA PRO A 102 1.52 12.84 2.77
C PRO A 102 2.69 13.56 3.47
N LYS A 103 2.89 13.36 4.78
CA LYS A 103 3.99 13.96 5.55
C LYS A 103 5.18 12.99 5.67
N PRO A 104 6.42 13.49 5.75
CA PRO A 104 7.56 12.98 6.53
C PRO A 104 7.47 11.59 7.13
N ASP A 105 6.68 11.61 8.18
CA ASP A 105 6.60 10.71 9.30
C ASP A 105 5.24 10.02 9.39
N ALA A 106 4.28 10.45 8.58
CA ALA A 106 2.99 9.79 8.42
C ALA A 106 3.22 8.44 7.74
N CYS A 107 3.27 7.36 8.51
CA CYS A 107 3.35 6.01 7.98
C CYS A 107 2.44 5.10 8.80
N VAL A 108 1.82 4.15 8.11
CA VAL A 108 1.07 3.04 8.71
C VAL A 108 1.63 1.77 8.14
N LEU A 109 1.94 0.77 8.96
CA LEU A 109 2.33 -0.55 8.47
C LEU A 109 1.50 -1.62 9.15
N THR A 110 1.31 -2.73 8.45
CA THR A 110 0.71 -3.93 9.02
C THR A 110 1.77 -5.02 9.13
N VAL A 111 1.83 -5.70 10.27
CA VAL A 111 2.80 -6.76 10.56
C VAL A 111 2.04 -8.07 10.74
N SER A 112 2.48 -9.14 10.07
CA SER A 112 1.98 -10.48 10.41
C SER A 112 2.65 -10.94 11.70
N ARG A 113 1.87 -11.45 12.66
CA ARG A 113 2.46 -12.07 13.84
C ARG A 113 2.97 -13.45 13.46
N GLN A 114 4.23 -13.76 13.79
CA GLN A 114 4.79 -15.08 13.54
C GLN A 114 3.87 -16.18 14.10
N GLY A 115 3.57 -17.19 13.27
CA GLY A 115 2.65 -18.29 13.61
C GLY A 115 1.23 -18.17 13.04
N GLY A 116 0.99 -17.28 12.06
CA GLY A 116 -0.34 -17.13 11.44
C GLY A 116 -1.36 -16.40 12.31
N GLY A 117 -0.87 -15.62 13.28
CA GLY A 117 -1.69 -14.84 14.20
C GLY A 117 -2.11 -13.49 13.62
N ALA A 118 -2.89 -12.77 14.43
CA ALA A 118 -3.48 -11.47 14.12
C ALA A 118 -2.51 -10.47 13.49
N THR A 119 -2.96 -9.77 12.45
CA THR A 119 -2.22 -8.67 11.83
C THR A 119 -2.28 -7.45 12.74
N VAL A 120 -1.11 -6.95 13.15
CA VAL A 120 -1.01 -5.74 13.99
C VAL A 120 -0.77 -4.52 13.10
N CYS A 121 -1.51 -3.44 13.36
CA CYS A 121 -1.30 -2.15 12.71
C CYS A 121 -0.39 -1.27 13.59
N LEU A 122 0.69 -0.75 13.01
CA LEU A 122 1.63 0.12 13.69
C LEU A 122 1.74 1.46 12.98
N TYR A 123 1.61 2.53 13.73
CA TYR A 123 1.65 3.91 13.25
C TYR A 123 2.06 4.85 14.38
N ARG A 124 2.60 6.03 14.05
CA ARG A 124 2.91 7.06 15.04
C ARG A 124 1.69 7.96 15.25
N SER A 125 1.13 7.98 16.46
CA SER A 125 0.04 8.91 16.79
C SER A 125 0.50 10.36 16.58
N GLY A 126 -0.40 11.20 16.06
CA GLY A 126 -0.10 12.58 15.66
C GLY A 126 0.62 12.74 14.30
N ALA A 127 1.18 11.67 13.73
CA ALA A 127 1.79 11.73 12.40
C ALA A 127 0.77 11.47 11.27
N ILE A 128 -0.26 10.66 11.53
CA ILE A 128 -1.32 10.31 10.56
C ILE A 128 -2.54 11.24 10.71
N PRO A 129 -3.49 11.27 9.75
CA PRO A 129 -4.73 12.03 9.88
C PRO A 129 -5.46 11.74 11.20
N HIS A 130 -5.95 12.78 11.89
CA HIS A 130 -6.57 12.61 13.21
C HIS A 130 -7.79 11.68 13.18
N SER A 131 -8.60 11.77 12.12
CA SER A 131 -9.75 10.88 11.92
C SER A 131 -9.34 9.42 11.66
N LEU A 132 -8.17 9.17 11.07
CA LEU A 132 -7.63 7.82 10.91
C LEU A 132 -7.10 7.29 12.24
N ASP A 133 -6.39 8.11 13.02
CA ASP A 133 -5.92 7.72 14.37
C ASP A 133 -7.09 7.31 15.26
N ALA A 134 -8.14 8.15 15.34
CA ALA A 134 -9.35 7.83 16.08
C ALA A 134 -10.03 6.54 15.58
N HIS A 135 -10.06 6.33 14.26
CA HIS A 135 -10.63 5.11 13.69
C HIS A 135 -9.82 3.86 14.04
N LEU A 136 -8.49 3.92 13.94
CA LEU A 136 -7.59 2.82 14.26
C LEU A 136 -7.68 2.47 15.75
N LEU A 137 -7.70 3.47 16.65
CA LEU A 137 -7.89 3.25 18.09
C LEU A 137 -9.21 2.55 18.41
N ALA A 138 -10.31 2.95 17.76
CA ALA A 138 -11.62 2.35 18.01
C ALA A 138 -11.81 0.96 17.36
N THR A 139 -11.10 0.68 16.27
CA THR A 139 -11.38 -0.49 15.42
C THR A 139 -10.42 -1.65 15.69
N LEU A 140 -9.17 -1.37 16.06
CA LEU A 140 -8.15 -2.42 16.27
C LEU A 140 -8.47 -3.34 17.46
N GLU A 141 -9.46 -3.02 18.29
CA GLU A 141 -10.00 -3.92 19.32
C GLU A 141 -10.89 -5.03 18.74
N THR A 142 -11.46 -4.83 17.54
CA THR A 142 -12.52 -5.68 16.99
C THR A 142 -12.24 -6.20 15.58
N THR A 143 -11.42 -5.51 14.79
CA THR A 143 -11.12 -5.86 13.41
C THR A 143 -9.65 -5.61 13.09
N GLU A 144 -8.98 -6.62 12.54
CA GLU A 144 -7.59 -6.47 12.09
C GLU A 144 -7.52 -5.72 10.75
N ALA A 145 -6.50 -4.88 10.61
CA ALA A 145 -6.24 -4.15 9.39
C ALA A 145 -5.65 -5.08 8.33
N GLN A 146 -6.34 -5.24 7.20
CA GLN A 146 -5.74 -5.85 6.01
C GLN A 146 -4.87 -4.84 5.28
N SER A 147 -5.38 -3.63 5.04
CA SER A 147 -4.69 -2.58 4.28
C SER A 147 -5.18 -1.21 4.72
N VAL A 148 -4.29 -0.23 4.70
CA VAL A 148 -4.62 1.19 4.91
C VAL A 148 -4.07 2.00 3.75
N ALA A 149 -4.80 2.99 3.28
CA ALA A 149 -4.37 3.97 2.29
C ALA A 149 -4.53 5.37 2.88
N MET A 150 -3.54 6.25 2.68
CA MET A 150 -3.59 7.65 3.11
C MET A 150 -3.44 8.57 1.90
N GLY A 151 -4.43 9.44 1.70
CA GLY A 151 -4.41 10.48 0.68
C GLY A 151 -3.99 11.84 1.26
N ARG A 152 -4.29 12.90 0.51
CA ARG A 152 -4.13 14.29 0.97
C ARG A 152 -5.34 14.73 1.79
N GLU A 153 -5.23 15.88 2.45
CA GLU A 153 -6.38 16.55 3.10
C GLU A 153 -7.12 15.63 4.09
N ASP A 154 -6.36 14.89 4.91
CA ASP A 154 -6.90 13.93 5.88
C ASP A 154 -7.77 12.81 5.28
N SER A 155 -7.67 12.56 3.97
CA SER A 155 -8.36 11.44 3.34
C SER A 155 -7.65 10.11 3.59
N TRP A 156 -8.43 9.06 3.78
CA TRP A 156 -7.91 7.72 4.02
C TRP A 156 -8.94 6.65 3.67
N VAL A 157 -8.45 5.43 3.46
CA VAL A 157 -9.27 4.22 3.33
C VAL A 157 -8.65 3.11 4.18
N PHE A 158 -9.49 2.44 4.95
CA PHE A 158 -9.17 1.27 5.76
C PHE A 158 -9.91 0.06 5.19
N VAL A 159 -9.20 -1.06 5.10
CA VAL A 159 -9.75 -2.36 4.71
C VAL A 159 -9.44 -3.34 5.83
N GLY A 160 -10.49 -3.90 6.43
CA GLY A 160 -10.38 -4.94 7.45
C GLY A 160 -10.20 -6.33 6.84
N VAL A 161 -9.62 -7.25 7.60
CA VAL A 161 -9.49 -8.68 7.19
C VAL A 161 -10.84 -9.36 6.97
N ASP A 162 -11.90 -8.84 7.59
CA ASP A 162 -13.30 -9.24 7.42
C ASP A 162 -13.93 -8.73 6.12
N GLY A 163 -13.17 -8.00 5.30
CA GLY A 163 -13.62 -7.36 4.07
C GLY A 163 -14.39 -6.06 4.31
N SER A 164 -14.51 -5.59 5.56
CA SER A 164 -15.08 -4.28 5.84
C SER A 164 -14.21 -3.18 5.21
N VAL A 165 -14.85 -2.15 4.68
CA VAL A 165 -14.16 -0.99 4.11
C VAL A 165 -14.70 0.27 4.76
N LYS A 166 -13.80 1.09 5.30
CA LYS A 166 -14.10 2.37 5.94
C LYS A 166 -13.25 3.44 5.27
N TRP A 167 -13.74 4.67 5.20
CA TRP A 167 -13.02 5.75 4.53
C TRP A 167 -13.43 7.10 5.10
N SER A 168 -12.57 8.09 4.88
CA SER A 168 -12.84 9.50 5.14
C SER A 168 -12.23 10.36 4.05
N GLY A 169 -12.87 11.49 3.74
CA GLY A 169 -12.32 12.49 2.82
C GLY A 169 -12.07 12.05 1.38
N ILE A 170 -12.56 10.87 0.95
CA ILE A 170 -12.38 10.41 -0.43
C ILE A 170 -13.49 10.91 -1.38
N PRO A 171 -13.19 11.14 -2.68
CA PRO A 171 -14.17 11.59 -3.65
C PRO A 171 -15.37 10.63 -3.83
N ALA A 172 -16.56 11.15 -4.11
CA ALA A 172 -17.78 10.36 -4.31
C ALA A 172 -17.64 9.30 -5.42
N SER A 173 -16.89 9.59 -6.49
CA SER A 173 -16.59 8.62 -7.55
C SER A 173 -15.83 7.39 -7.04
N MET A 174 -14.89 7.59 -6.10
CA MET A 174 -14.17 6.51 -5.44
C MET A 174 -15.11 5.72 -4.51
N VAL A 175 -15.98 6.39 -3.77
CA VAL A 175 -17.00 5.74 -2.93
C VAL A 175 -17.90 4.83 -3.76
N THR A 176 -18.42 5.31 -4.89
CA THR A 176 -19.25 4.52 -5.81
C THR A 176 -18.49 3.30 -6.32
N THR A 177 -17.20 3.46 -6.65
CA THR A 177 -16.34 2.36 -7.13
C THR A 177 -16.07 1.32 -6.05
N ILE A 178 -15.85 1.74 -4.80
CA ILE A 178 -15.69 0.82 -3.66
C ILE A 178 -17.00 0.04 -3.44
N LYS A 179 -18.13 0.74 -3.40
CA LYS A 179 -19.45 0.12 -3.17
C LYS A 179 -19.85 -0.86 -4.28
N SER A 180 -19.59 -0.54 -5.55
CA SER A 180 -19.92 -1.42 -6.67
C SER A 180 -19.09 -2.71 -6.71
N ARG A 181 -17.96 -2.74 -5.98
CA ARG A 181 -17.07 -3.90 -5.86
C ARG A 181 -17.21 -4.63 -4.54
N ALA A 182 -18.15 -4.27 -3.67
CA ALA A 182 -18.33 -4.89 -2.35
C ALA A 182 -18.62 -6.40 -2.41
N SER A 183 -19.04 -6.94 -3.57
CA SER A 183 -19.19 -8.38 -3.80
C SER A 183 -17.88 -9.13 -4.09
N ILE A 184 -16.77 -8.42 -4.30
CA ILE A 184 -15.43 -8.95 -4.53
C ILE A 184 -14.53 -8.50 -3.39
N PRO A 185 -13.80 -9.39 -2.70
CA PRO A 185 -12.91 -8.99 -1.61
C PRO A 185 -11.86 -7.98 -2.10
N ILE A 186 -11.97 -6.73 -1.63
CA ILE A 186 -10.97 -5.71 -1.86
C ILE A 186 -9.80 -6.03 -0.94
N LYS A 187 -8.63 -6.34 -1.50
CA LYS A 187 -7.45 -6.74 -0.70
C LYS A 187 -6.50 -5.60 -0.36
N ARG A 188 -6.47 -4.58 -1.20
CA ARG A 188 -5.51 -3.46 -1.12
C ARG A 188 -6.17 -2.21 -1.68
N ILE A 189 -5.83 -1.06 -1.10
CA ILE A 189 -6.17 0.26 -1.62
C ILE A 189 -4.94 1.16 -1.55
N ALA A 190 -4.71 2.01 -2.56
CA ALA A 190 -3.81 3.14 -2.52
C ALA A 190 -4.49 4.40 -3.06
N THR A 191 -4.00 5.56 -2.65
CA THR A 191 -4.59 6.86 -2.95
C THR A 191 -3.62 7.70 -3.77
N THR A 192 -4.15 8.55 -4.64
CA THR A 192 -3.36 9.43 -5.52
C THR A 192 -3.39 10.85 -5.00
N GLY A 193 -2.31 11.59 -5.21
CA GLY A 193 -2.17 12.98 -4.78
C GLY A 193 -2.52 14.03 -5.84
N SER A 194 -3.24 13.71 -6.92
CA SER A 194 -3.60 14.72 -7.93
C SER A 194 -5.04 15.19 -7.79
N SER A 195 -5.23 16.51 -7.66
CA SER A 195 -6.52 17.19 -7.84
C SER A 195 -7.07 17.02 -9.27
N SER A 196 -6.28 16.50 -10.21
CA SER A 196 -6.70 16.17 -11.56
C SER A 196 -7.12 14.70 -11.66
N THR A 197 -8.34 14.52 -12.13
CA THR A 197 -9.04 13.28 -12.51
C THR A 197 -8.08 12.24 -13.08
N LEU A 198 -7.81 11.18 -12.31
CA LEU A 198 -7.12 10.00 -12.83
C LEU A 198 -8.10 9.26 -13.75
N THR A 199 -8.05 9.53 -15.05
CA THR A 199 -8.78 8.76 -16.05
C THR A 199 -8.19 7.36 -16.10
N ILE A 200 -8.85 6.41 -15.44
CA ILE A 200 -8.54 4.98 -15.63
C ILE A 200 -8.80 4.67 -17.11
N PRO A 201 -7.83 4.14 -17.88
CA PRO A 201 -8.11 3.71 -19.24
C PRO A 201 -9.18 2.62 -19.20
N SER A 202 -10.34 2.93 -19.74
CA SER A 202 -11.39 1.94 -19.98
C SER A 202 -10.84 0.90 -20.97
N VAL A 203 -10.78 -0.35 -20.51
CA VAL A 203 -10.66 -1.58 -21.31
C VAL A 203 -9.31 -1.80 -22.02
N ILE A 204 -8.45 -2.63 -21.42
CA ILE A 204 -7.46 -3.41 -22.19
C ILE A 204 -8.18 -4.66 -22.70
N ARG A 205 -8.57 -4.66 -23.98
CA ARG A 205 -9.00 -5.88 -24.68
C ARG A 205 -7.77 -6.76 -24.92
N SER A 206 -7.85 -8.02 -24.54
CA SER A 206 -6.88 -9.05 -24.93
C SER A 206 -6.90 -9.24 -26.46
N PRO A 207 -5.75 -9.40 -27.13
CA PRO A 207 -5.74 -9.88 -28.50
C PRO A 207 -6.24 -11.32 -28.50
N LYS A 208 -7.32 -11.58 -29.24
CA LYS A 208 -7.72 -12.94 -29.59
C LYS A 208 -6.57 -13.56 -30.37
N ASN A 209 -5.93 -14.58 -29.81
CA ASN A 209 -5.22 -15.58 -30.59
C ASN A 209 -6.25 -16.27 -31.50
N GLY A 210 -6.21 -15.93 -32.78
CA GLY A 210 -6.78 -16.74 -33.84
C GLY A 210 -5.62 -17.29 -34.65
N ALA A 211 -5.30 -18.56 -34.43
CA ALA A 211 -4.46 -19.34 -35.32
C ALA A 211 -5.34 -19.88 -36.45
N LEU A 212 -5.03 -19.46 -37.68
CA LEU A 212 -4.74 -20.27 -38.87
C LEU A 212 -4.49 -19.31 -40.04
#